data_AF-A0AAV3H1V7-F1
#
_entry.id   AF-A0AAV3H1V7-F1
#
_cell.length_a   1.000
_cell.length_b   1.000
_cell.length_c   1.000
_cell.angle_alpha   90.00
_cell.angle_beta   90.00
_cell.angle_gamma   90.00
#
_symmetry.space_group_name_H-M   'P 1'
#
loop_
_entity.id
_entity.type
_entity.pdbx_description
1 polymer ?
#
loop_
_entity_poly.entity_id
_entity_poly.type
_entity_poly.pdbx_seq_one_letter_code
_entity_poly.pdbx_strand_id
1 'polypeptide(L)'
;MFISIAYMHYVRIEKEKIKEVAVAYENAQLQLYNALDIEFAKDLQDWDAEIDKQTLEVRFKSPDVLFGLGSTELKPKFKLILDDFFPRYLKVLDNYQEHITEVRIEGHTSTDWTGTTNPDIAYFNNMALSQGRTRAVLQYVYDIKNIATHQQWVKSKFAAVGYSSAHPILDKTGKEDPNRSRRVTFKVVTNAELQIRKIIQE
;
A
#
# COMPACT_ATOMS: atom_id res chain seq x y z
N MET A 1 -37.47 -6.63 33.00
CA MET A 1 -36.40 -7.66 33.05
C MET A 1 -36.24 -8.43 31.74
N PHE A 2 -37.32 -8.95 31.13
CA PHE A 2 -37.23 -9.66 29.84
C PHE A 2 -36.67 -8.83 28.68
N ILE A 3 -37.03 -7.55 28.57
CA ILE A 3 -36.48 -6.63 27.54
C ILE A 3 -34.96 -6.48 27.68
N SER A 4 -34.46 -6.36 28.92
CA SER A 4 -33.03 -6.24 29.19
C SER A 4 -32.25 -7.52 28.89
N ILE A 5 -32.84 -8.70 29.15
CA ILE A 5 -32.24 -10.00 28.82
C ILE A 5 -32.20 -10.20 27.30
N ALA A 6 -33.30 -9.89 26.60
CA ALA A 6 -33.36 -9.95 25.14
C ALA A 6 -32.35 -8.98 24.50
N TYR A 7 -32.23 -7.76 25.04
CA TYR A 7 -31.24 -6.78 24.57
C TYR A 7 -29.80 -7.22 24.85
N MET A 8 -29.48 -7.74 26.03
CA MET A 8 -28.15 -8.28 26.32
C MET A 8 -27.80 -9.47 25.42
N HIS A 9 -28.76 -10.35 25.14
CA HIS A 9 -28.58 -11.46 24.23
C HIS A 9 -28.32 -10.99 22.79
N TYR A 10 -29.06 -9.98 22.34
CA TYR A 10 -28.85 -9.33 21.04
C TYR A 10 -27.45 -8.72 20.91
N VAL A 11 -27.06 -7.87 21.87
CA VAL A 11 -25.72 -7.23 21.90
C VAL A 11 -24.60 -8.27 21.93
N ARG A 12 -24.81 -9.38 22.64
CA ARG A 12 -23.85 -10.48 22.66
C ARG A 12 -23.68 -11.11 21.27
N ILE A 13 -24.77 -11.38 20.55
CA ILE A 13 -24.72 -11.94 19.20
C ILE A 13 -23.99 -10.99 18.24
N GLU A 14 -24.30 -9.69 18.26
CA GLU A 14 -23.59 -8.70 17.42
C GLU A 14 -22.09 -8.68 17.72
N LYS A 15 -21.72 -8.70 19.01
CA LYS A 15 -20.32 -8.74 19.43
C LYS A 15 -19.61 -10.02 18.96
N GLU A 16 -20.29 -11.16 19.00
CA GLU A 16 -19.76 -12.44 18.49
C GLU A 16 -19.55 -12.35 16.97
N LYS A 17 -20.51 -11.82 16.19
CA LYS A 17 -20.36 -11.60 14.74
C LYS A 17 -19.20 -10.67 14.39
N ILE A 18 -19.08 -9.53 15.08
CA ILE A 18 -17.97 -8.58 14.87
C ILE A 18 -16.63 -9.27 15.14
N LYS A 19 -16.55 -10.08 16.22
CA LYS A 19 -15.35 -10.83 16.55
C LYS A 19 -14.99 -11.86 15.48
N GLU A 20 -15.97 -12.60 14.97
CA GLU A 20 -15.75 -13.57 13.89
C GLU A 20 -15.21 -12.91 12.62
N VAL A 21 -15.80 -11.78 12.22
CA VAL A 21 -15.32 -11.02 11.05
C VAL A 21 -13.91 -10.47 11.28
N ALA A 22 -13.61 -9.95 12.47
CA ALA A 22 -12.27 -9.47 12.80
C ALA A 22 -11.22 -10.59 12.74
N VAL A 23 -11.53 -11.78 13.25
CA VAL A 23 -10.63 -12.94 13.21
C VAL A 23 -10.44 -13.47 11.79
N ALA A 24 -11.52 -13.60 11.01
CA ALA A 24 -11.43 -13.99 9.61
C ALA A 24 -10.56 -13.01 8.80
N TYR A 25 -10.67 -11.72 9.12
CA TYR A 25 -9.85 -10.69 8.52
C TYR A 25 -8.37 -10.78 8.89
N GLU A 26 -8.02 -10.88 10.18
CA GLU A 26 -6.63 -11.06 10.63
C GLU A 26 -6.00 -12.28 9.94
N ASN A 27 -6.76 -13.36 9.79
CA ASN A 27 -6.32 -14.55 9.07
C ASN A 27 -6.08 -14.28 7.58
N ALA A 28 -6.98 -13.58 6.90
CA ALA A 28 -6.83 -13.24 5.49
C ALA A 28 -5.62 -12.31 5.25
N GLN A 29 -5.40 -11.32 6.12
CA GLN A 29 -4.20 -10.47 6.04
C GLN A 29 -2.93 -11.27 6.25
N LEU A 30 -2.91 -12.15 7.26
CA LEU A 30 -1.75 -12.99 7.55
C LEU A 30 -1.45 -13.94 6.38
N GLN A 31 -2.48 -14.53 5.78
CA GLN A 31 -2.32 -15.38 4.60
C GLN A 31 -1.76 -14.62 3.41
N LEU A 32 -2.31 -13.43 3.11
CA LEU A 32 -1.80 -12.58 2.03
C LEU A 32 -0.37 -12.13 2.30
N TYR A 33 -0.06 -11.70 3.53
CA TYR A 33 1.31 -11.37 3.93
C TYR A 33 2.26 -12.55 3.70
N ASN A 34 1.92 -13.73 4.19
CA ASN A 34 2.75 -14.93 4.03
C ASN A 34 2.92 -15.29 2.55
N ALA A 35 1.88 -15.16 1.74
CA ALA A 35 1.97 -15.42 0.30
C ALA A 35 2.92 -14.45 -0.41
N LEU A 36 2.83 -13.15 -0.09
CA LEU A 36 3.75 -12.14 -0.61
C LEU A 36 5.19 -12.36 -0.12
N ASP A 37 5.36 -12.68 1.16
CA ASP A 37 6.67 -12.93 1.78
C ASP A 37 7.34 -14.15 1.14
N ILE A 38 6.62 -15.26 0.99
CA ILE A 38 7.13 -16.47 0.31
C ILE A 38 7.48 -16.17 -1.15
N GLU A 39 6.60 -15.47 -1.86
CA GLU A 39 6.80 -15.15 -3.28
C GLU A 39 8.08 -14.31 -3.49
N PHE A 40 8.29 -13.28 -2.66
CA PHE A 40 9.34 -12.28 -2.90
C PHE A 40 10.56 -12.40 -1.99
N ALA A 41 10.61 -13.35 -1.04
CA ALA A 41 11.68 -13.46 -0.04
C ALA A 41 13.10 -13.38 -0.62
N LYS A 42 13.32 -13.95 -1.82
CA LYS A 42 14.63 -13.97 -2.48
C LYS A 42 14.97 -12.67 -3.21
N ASP A 43 13.96 -11.89 -3.57
CA ASP A 43 14.08 -10.70 -4.41
C ASP A 43 14.14 -9.40 -3.59
N LEU A 44 13.52 -9.39 -2.40
CA LEU A 44 13.40 -8.19 -1.55
C LEU A 44 14.74 -7.53 -1.25
N GLN A 45 15.79 -8.32 -1.00
CA GLN A 45 17.12 -7.77 -0.74
C GLN A 45 17.70 -7.04 -1.96
N ASP A 46 17.60 -7.64 -3.14
CA ASP A 46 18.16 -7.09 -4.39
C ASP A 46 17.40 -5.84 -4.87
N TRP A 47 16.11 -5.77 -4.55
CA TRP A 47 15.24 -4.64 -4.85
C TRP A 47 15.33 -3.51 -3.81
N ASP A 48 16.08 -3.71 -2.72
CA ASP A 48 16.03 -2.87 -1.52
C ASP A 48 14.57 -2.59 -1.10
N ALA A 49 13.83 -3.68 -0.96
CA ALA A 49 12.42 -3.69 -0.64
C ALA A 49 12.14 -4.44 0.67
N GLU A 50 10.97 -4.21 1.23
CA GLU A 50 10.47 -4.94 2.39
C GLU A 50 8.95 -5.06 2.33
N ILE A 51 8.39 -6.00 3.07
CA ILE A 51 6.94 -6.17 3.20
C ILE A 51 6.55 -5.90 4.65
N ASP A 52 5.68 -4.94 4.87
CA ASP A 52 5.14 -4.65 6.19
C ASP A 52 3.96 -5.58 6.49
N LYS A 53 4.13 -6.43 7.52
CA LYS A 53 3.12 -7.40 7.94
C LYS A 53 1.82 -6.75 8.41
N GLN A 54 1.88 -5.56 9.02
CA GLN A 54 0.72 -4.91 9.59
C GLN A 54 -0.08 -4.15 8.52
N THR A 55 0.61 -3.49 7.62
CA THR A 55 -0.03 -2.60 6.62
C THR A 55 -0.17 -3.24 5.24
N LEU A 56 0.40 -4.43 5.01
CA LEU A 56 0.44 -5.11 3.70
C LEU A 56 1.06 -4.23 2.61
N GLU A 57 2.07 -3.44 3.00
CA GLU A 57 2.82 -2.58 2.11
C GLU A 57 4.08 -3.30 1.62
N VAL A 58 4.19 -3.50 0.31
CA VAL A 58 5.49 -3.76 -0.32
C VAL A 58 6.17 -2.41 -0.54
N ARG A 59 7.25 -2.13 0.19
CA ARG A 59 7.95 -0.84 0.18
C ARG A 59 9.27 -0.94 -0.57
N PHE A 60 9.47 -0.09 -1.58
CA PHE A 60 10.74 0.09 -2.27
C PHE A 60 11.45 1.33 -1.70
N LYS A 61 12.64 1.14 -1.12
CA LYS A 61 13.28 2.13 -0.22
C LYS A 61 14.35 3.00 -0.86
N SER A 62 14.89 2.64 -2.03
CA SER A 62 16.02 3.33 -2.65
C SER A 62 15.59 4.37 -3.70
N PRO A 63 15.19 5.61 -3.35
CA PRO A 63 14.64 6.59 -4.29
C PRO A 63 15.59 6.92 -5.45
N ASP A 64 16.90 6.89 -5.21
CA ASP A 64 17.94 7.09 -6.23
C ASP A 64 18.04 5.92 -7.21
N VAL A 65 17.44 4.78 -6.90
CA VAL A 65 17.26 3.65 -7.82
C VAL A 65 15.89 3.73 -8.52
N LEU A 66 14.88 4.31 -7.86
CA LEU A 66 13.51 4.37 -8.38
C LEU A 66 13.35 5.43 -9.48
N PHE A 67 13.82 6.65 -9.24
CA PHE A 67 13.57 7.81 -10.11
C PHE A 67 14.82 8.67 -10.32
N GLY A 68 14.79 9.51 -11.36
CA GLY A 68 15.69 10.65 -11.46
C GLY A 68 15.52 11.62 -10.29
N LEU A 69 16.59 12.34 -9.94
CA LEU A 69 16.56 13.39 -8.90
C LEU A 69 15.53 14.46 -9.29
N GLY A 70 14.57 14.75 -8.40
CA GLY A 70 13.49 15.70 -8.67
C GLY A 70 12.59 15.35 -9.87
N SER A 71 12.69 14.13 -10.40
CA SER A 71 12.01 13.71 -11.62
C SER A 71 10.95 12.63 -11.34
N THR A 72 9.96 12.58 -12.22
CA THR A 72 8.93 11.53 -12.30
C THR A 72 9.36 10.38 -13.22
N GLU A 73 10.48 10.52 -13.92
CA GLU A 73 11.00 9.51 -14.83
C GLU A 73 11.54 8.30 -14.05
N LEU A 74 10.96 7.14 -14.35
CA LEU A 74 11.40 5.85 -13.82
C LEU A 74 12.80 5.50 -14.37
N LYS A 75 13.73 5.19 -13.48
CA LYS A 75 15.05 4.72 -13.88
C LYS A 75 14.97 3.32 -14.49
N PRO A 76 15.90 2.96 -15.40
CA PRO A 76 15.93 1.63 -16.01
C PRO A 76 15.95 0.48 -15.00
N LYS A 77 16.70 0.62 -13.90
CA LYS A 77 16.77 -0.40 -12.85
C LYS A 77 15.39 -0.65 -12.22
N PHE A 78 14.62 0.40 -11.92
CA PHE A 78 13.30 0.21 -11.33
C PHE A 78 12.27 -0.33 -12.31
N LYS A 79 12.37 0.03 -13.59
CA LYS A 79 11.57 -0.60 -14.66
C LYS A 79 11.76 -2.12 -14.68
N LEU A 80 13.01 -2.60 -14.61
CA LEU A 80 13.31 -4.04 -14.52
C LEU A 80 12.71 -4.70 -13.28
N ILE A 81 12.78 -4.03 -12.12
CA ILE A 81 12.14 -4.51 -10.90
C ILE A 81 10.63 -4.62 -11.09
N LEU A 82 9.98 -3.60 -11.66
CA LEU A 82 8.54 -3.58 -11.92
C LEU A 82 8.10 -4.65 -12.93
N ASP A 83 8.92 -4.93 -13.95
CA ASP A 83 8.65 -5.96 -14.96
C ASP A 83 8.61 -7.37 -14.36
N ASP A 84 9.38 -7.62 -13.31
CA ASP A 84 9.39 -8.89 -12.56
C ASP A 84 8.33 -8.90 -11.45
N PHE A 85 8.38 -7.89 -10.57
CA PHE A 85 7.51 -7.77 -9.40
C PHE A 85 6.03 -7.76 -9.77
N PHE A 86 5.61 -6.88 -10.68
CA PHE A 86 4.19 -6.56 -10.82
C PHE A 86 3.33 -7.72 -11.34
N PRO A 87 3.75 -8.49 -12.38
CA PRO A 87 2.99 -9.66 -12.82
C PRO A 87 2.88 -10.74 -11.74
N ARG A 88 3.94 -10.96 -10.95
CA ARG A 88 3.95 -11.92 -9.83
C ARG A 88 3.05 -11.45 -8.68
N TYR A 89 3.08 -10.15 -8.40
CA TYR A 89 2.24 -9.52 -7.40
C TYR A 89 0.76 -9.72 -7.72
N LEU A 90 0.34 -9.46 -8.96
CA LEU A 90 -1.04 -9.71 -9.41
C LEU A 90 -1.46 -11.17 -9.25
N LYS A 91 -0.58 -12.13 -9.58
CA LYS A 91 -0.86 -13.56 -9.38
C LYS A 91 -1.08 -13.94 -7.92
N VAL A 92 -0.34 -13.33 -6.99
CA VAL A 92 -0.60 -13.52 -5.56
C VAL A 92 -1.97 -12.96 -5.21
N LEU A 93 -2.30 -11.74 -5.68
CA LEU A 93 -3.57 -11.08 -5.37
C LEU A 93 -4.80 -11.77 -5.98
N ASP A 94 -4.65 -12.56 -7.04
CA ASP A 94 -5.75 -13.31 -7.66
C ASP A 94 -6.51 -14.19 -6.66
N ASN A 95 -5.80 -14.76 -5.67
CA ASN A 95 -6.40 -15.59 -4.63
C ASN A 95 -7.14 -14.80 -3.54
N TYR A 96 -7.05 -13.46 -3.55
CA TYR A 96 -7.56 -12.60 -2.49
C TYR A 96 -8.46 -11.48 -3.01
N GLN A 97 -8.78 -11.43 -4.31
CA GLN A 97 -9.48 -10.29 -4.92
C GLN A 97 -10.81 -9.94 -4.25
N GLU A 98 -11.55 -10.93 -3.74
CA GLU A 98 -12.82 -10.74 -3.03
C GLU A 98 -12.67 -9.97 -1.71
N HIS A 99 -11.48 -10.02 -1.10
CA HIS A 99 -11.16 -9.33 0.15
C HIS A 99 -10.50 -7.98 -0.08
N ILE A 100 -10.18 -7.62 -1.33
CA ILE A 100 -9.46 -6.40 -1.69
C ILE A 100 -10.45 -5.32 -2.15
N THR A 101 -10.48 -4.21 -1.41
CA THR A 101 -11.21 -3.01 -1.81
C THR A 101 -10.42 -2.24 -2.87
N GLU A 102 -9.12 -2.04 -2.63
CA GLU A 102 -8.24 -1.17 -3.40
C GLU A 102 -6.78 -1.62 -3.24
N VAL A 103 -5.94 -1.35 -4.24
CA VAL A 103 -4.48 -1.40 -4.12
C VAL A 103 -3.93 -0.01 -4.39
N ARG A 104 -3.18 0.56 -3.44
CA ARG A 104 -2.60 1.90 -3.59
C ARG A 104 -1.14 1.82 -3.97
N ILE A 105 -0.78 2.52 -5.03
CA ILE A 105 0.61 2.87 -5.33
C ILE A 105 0.86 4.21 -4.67
N GLU A 106 1.58 4.20 -3.55
CA GLU A 106 1.80 5.41 -2.75
C GLU A 106 3.22 5.95 -2.96
N GLY A 107 3.31 7.26 -3.11
CA GLY A 107 4.56 7.99 -3.29
C GLY A 107 4.80 8.87 -2.10
N HIS A 108 5.99 8.75 -1.50
CA HIS A 108 6.37 9.50 -0.31
C HIS A 108 7.71 10.18 -0.55
N THR A 109 7.88 11.36 0.05
CA THR A 109 9.12 12.14 0.00
C THR A 109 9.64 12.38 1.42
N SER A 110 10.88 12.86 1.51
CA SER A 110 11.34 13.52 2.74
C SER A 110 10.71 14.91 2.88
N THR A 111 10.85 15.54 4.05
CA THR A 111 10.43 16.94 4.26
C THR A 111 11.27 17.95 3.45
N ASP A 112 12.54 17.63 3.19
CA ASP A 112 13.45 18.52 2.47
C ASP A 112 13.07 18.73 0.98
N TRP A 113 13.41 19.91 0.44
CA TRP A 113 13.37 20.22 -0.99
C TRP A 113 14.54 21.12 -1.39
N THR A 114 15.28 20.74 -2.43
CA THR A 114 16.42 21.55 -2.91
C THR A 114 15.95 22.89 -3.46
N GLY A 115 16.53 23.98 -2.97
CA GLY A 115 16.24 25.35 -3.43
C GLY A 115 15.22 26.11 -2.59
N THR A 116 14.72 25.55 -1.49
CA THR A 116 13.89 26.28 -0.51
C THR A 116 14.10 25.75 0.89
N THR A 117 14.01 26.63 1.88
CA THR A 117 13.90 26.28 3.32
C THR A 117 12.50 26.52 3.86
N ASN A 118 11.57 27.03 3.03
CA ASN A 118 10.19 27.23 3.40
C ASN A 118 9.46 25.87 3.38
N PRO A 119 8.91 25.41 4.52
CA PRO A 119 8.29 24.08 4.64
C PRO A 119 7.03 23.93 3.79
N ASP A 120 6.24 24.99 3.61
CA ASP A 120 5.01 24.93 2.82
C ASP A 120 5.34 24.77 1.33
N ILE A 121 6.34 25.51 0.85
CA ILE A 121 6.82 25.39 -0.54
C ILE A 121 7.41 23.99 -0.77
N ALA A 122 8.24 23.50 0.15
CA ALA A 122 8.81 22.16 0.08
C ALA A 122 7.70 21.10 0.03
N TYR A 123 6.69 21.22 0.89
CA TYR A 123 5.56 20.29 0.96
C TYR A 123 4.77 20.22 -0.34
N PHE A 124 4.40 21.35 -0.95
CA PHE A 124 3.64 21.33 -2.20
C PHE A 124 4.46 20.89 -3.41
N ASN A 125 5.76 21.21 -3.46
CA ASN A 125 6.64 20.68 -4.50
C ASN A 125 6.79 19.16 -4.40
N ASN A 126 7.00 18.65 -3.19
CA ASN A 126 7.04 17.22 -2.89
C ASN A 126 5.69 16.54 -3.16
N MET A 127 4.57 17.23 -2.96
CA MET A 127 3.24 16.74 -3.32
C MET A 127 3.12 16.51 -4.82
N ALA A 128 3.47 17.51 -5.63
CA ALA A 128 3.47 17.37 -7.08
C ALA A 128 4.41 16.25 -7.56
N LEU A 129 5.62 16.16 -6.97
CA LEU A 129 6.60 15.13 -7.31
C LEU A 129 6.09 13.71 -6.98
N SER A 130 5.58 13.50 -5.76
CA SER A 130 5.10 12.20 -5.33
C SER A 130 3.89 11.72 -6.14
N GLN A 131 2.94 12.60 -6.46
CA GLN A 131 1.81 12.29 -7.34
C GLN A 131 2.25 11.97 -8.76
N GLY A 132 3.19 12.75 -9.31
CA GLY A 132 3.75 12.50 -10.63
C GLY A 132 4.45 11.15 -10.73
N ARG A 133 5.19 10.76 -9.69
CA ARG A 133 5.89 9.48 -9.60
C ARG A 133 4.94 8.29 -9.53
N THR A 134 3.90 8.33 -8.70
CA THR A 134 2.94 7.22 -8.60
C THR A 134 2.14 7.05 -9.88
N ARG A 135 1.77 8.16 -10.55
CA ARG A 135 1.16 8.10 -11.88
C ARG A 135 2.08 7.44 -12.89
N ALA A 136 3.37 7.79 -12.91
CA ALA A 136 4.35 7.19 -13.81
C ALA A 136 4.53 5.68 -13.55
N VAL A 137 4.56 5.25 -12.28
CA VAL A 137 4.58 3.82 -11.91
C VAL A 137 3.33 3.13 -12.41
N LEU A 138 2.14 3.66 -12.12
CA LEU A 138 0.88 3.04 -12.54
C LEU A 138 0.79 2.89 -14.07
N GLN A 139 1.17 3.94 -14.81
CA GLN A 139 1.19 3.89 -16.27
C GLN A 139 2.16 2.82 -16.78
N TYR A 140 3.38 2.78 -16.23
CA TYR A 140 4.37 1.79 -16.63
C TYR A 140 3.88 0.36 -16.40
N VAL A 141 3.42 0.05 -15.18
CA VAL A 141 3.00 -1.31 -14.84
C VAL A 141 1.74 -1.75 -15.57
N TYR A 142 0.86 -0.80 -15.94
CA TYR A 142 -0.34 -1.06 -16.73
C TYR A 142 -0.01 -1.47 -18.19
N ASP A 143 1.09 -0.95 -18.72
CA ASP A 143 1.55 -1.20 -20.08
C ASP A 143 2.44 -2.45 -20.22
N ILE A 144 2.73 -3.16 -19.11
CA ILE A 144 3.46 -4.43 -19.13
C ILE A 144 2.62 -5.47 -19.89
N LYS A 145 3.15 -6.00 -21.00
CA LYS A 145 2.44 -6.96 -21.87
C LYS A 145 1.93 -8.20 -21.13
N ASN A 146 2.64 -8.64 -20.09
CA ASN A 146 2.34 -9.85 -19.32
C ASN A 146 1.10 -9.70 -18.39
N ILE A 147 0.47 -8.52 -18.32
CA ILE A 147 -0.69 -8.28 -17.43
C ILE A 147 -1.99 -8.03 -18.20
N ALA A 148 -2.03 -8.32 -19.51
CA ALA A 148 -3.18 -8.02 -20.37
C ALA A 148 -4.51 -8.54 -19.82
N THR A 149 -4.52 -9.72 -19.20
CA THR A 149 -5.70 -10.33 -18.55
C THR A 149 -6.15 -9.60 -17.29
N HIS A 150 -5.25 -8.90 -16.60
CA HIS A 150 -5.52 -8.19 -15.35
C HIS A 150 -5.86 -6.72 -15.55
N GLN A 151 -5.73 -6.16 -16.77
CA GLN A 151 -5.87 -4.73 -17.02
C GLN A 151 -7.21 -4.14 -16.53
N GLN A 152 -8.31 -4.85 -16.71
CA GLN A 152 -9.62 -4.38 -16.23
C GLN A 152 -9.66 -4.32 -14.70
N TRP A 153 -9.11 -5.36 -14.05
CA TRP A 153 -9.03 -5.40 -12.59
C TRP A 153 -8.13 -4.29 -12.05
N VAL A 154 -6.94 -4.11 -12.64
CA VAL A 154 -6.01 -3.02 -12.31
C VAL A 154 -6.71 -1.66 -12.42
N LYS A 155 -7.41 -1.37 -13.52
CA LYS A 155 -8.17 -0.12 -13.69
C LYS A 155 -9.26 0.08 -12.62
N SER A 156 -9.87 -1.00 -12.14
CA SER A 156 -10.96 -0.93 -11.15
C SER A 156 -10.48 -0.88 -9.70
N LYS A 157 -9.26 -1.34 -9.41
CA LYS A 157 -8.75 -1.53 -8.05
C LYS A 157 -7.53 -0.70 -7.70
N PHE A 158 -6.74 -0.25 -8.68
CA PHE A 158 -5.51 0.48 -8.39
C PHE A 158 -5.73 1.98 -8.34
N ALA A 159 -5.12 2.62 -7.34
CA ALA A 159 -5.05 4.07 -7.23
C ALA A 159 -3.59 4.51 -7.09
N ALA A 160 -3.25 5.64 -7.72
CA ALA A 160 -1.95 6.28 -7.58
C ALA A 160 -2.07 7.49 -6.65
N VAL A 161 -1.38 7.47 -5.49
CA VAL A 161 -1.55 8.46 -4.42
C VAL A 161 -0.21 9.05 -4.01
N GLY A 162 -0.02 10.35 -4.20
CA GLY A 162 1.15 11.06 -3.66
C GLY A 162 0.84 11.68 -2.31
N TYR A 163 1.71 11.45 -1.33
CA TYR A 163 1.54 11.93 0.05
C TYR A 163 2.54 13.01 0.46
N SER A 164 3.46 13.42 -0.43
CA SER A 164 4.55 14.33 -0.05
C SER A 164 5.27 13.79 1.20
N SER A 165 5.55 14.67 2.16
CA SER A 165 6.14 14.37 3.47
C SER A 165 5.10 14.23 4.59
N ALA A 166 3.84 13.90 4.28
CA ALA A 166 2.79 13.74 5.30
C ALA A 166 2.99 12.50 6.20
N HIS A 167 3.75 11.52 5.72
CA HIS A 167 4.03 10.26 6.43
C HIS A 167 5.56 10.01 6.52
N PRO A 168 6.30 10.86 7.26
CA PRO A 168 7.74 10.69 7.42
C PRO A 168 8.01 9.43 8.24
N ILE A 169 9.08 8.71 7.90
CA ILE A 169 9.58 7.62 8.72
C ILE A 169 10.54 8.21 9.74
N LEU A 170 10.24 8.00 11.03
CA LEU A 170 11.06 8.52 12.13
C LEU A 170 12.01 7.44 12.64
N ASP A 171 13.19 7.88 13.07
CA ASP A 171 14.16 7.06 13.79
C ASP A 171 13.77 6.91 15.28
N LYS A 172 14.60 6.19 16.04
CA LYS A 172 14.37 5.93 17.47
C LYS A 172 14.38 7.20 18.34
N THR A 173 14.90 8.31 17.83
CA THR A 173 14.98 9.61 18.51
C THR A 173 13.82 10.53 18.14
N GLY A 174 12.93 10.09 17.23
CA GLY A 174 11.82 10.89 16.72
C GLY A 174 12.21 11.84 15.60
N LYS A 175 13.44 11.76 15.07
CA LYS A 175 13.89 12.54 13.92
C LYS A 175 13.55 11.81 12.63
N GLU A 176 13.20 12.55 11.58
CA GLU A 176 13.00 11.95 10.25
C GLU A 176 14.27 11.24 9.77
N ASP A 177 14.08 10.05 9.19
CA ASP A 177 15.01 9.37 8.31
C ASP A 177 14.65 9.70 6.85
N PRO A 178 15.36 10.64 6.21
CA PRO A 178 14.98 11.11 4.87
C PRO A 178 15.09 10.01 3.81
N ASN A 179 16.02 9.06 3.99
CA ASN A 179 16.20 7.97 3.04
C ASN A 179 15.00 7.03 3.09
N ARG A 180 14.57 6.64 4.29
CA ARG A 180 13.40 5.77 4.45
C ARG A 180 12.09 6.49 4.12
N SER A 181 11.99 7.79 4.38
CA SER A 181 10.81 8.59 4.00
C SER A 181 10.59 8.60 2.48
N ARG A 182 11.65 8.62 1.68
CA ARG A 182 11.57 8.61 0.22
C ARG A 182 11.36 7.20 -0.32
N ARG A 183 10.11 6.83 -0.59
CA ARG A 183 9.73 5.46 -0.96
C ARG A 183 8.55 5.43 -1.92
N VAL A 184 8.44 4.32 -2.64
CA VAL A 184 7.19 3.92 -3.31
C VAL A 184 6.67 2.67 -2.66
N THR A 185 5.38 2.61 -2.38
CA THR A 185 4.75 1.43 -1.78
C THR A 185 3.60 0.92 -2.64
N PHE A 186 3.39 -0.40 -2.61
CA PHE A 186 2.17 -1.04 -3.10
C PHE A 186 1.44 -1.58 -1.88
N LYS A 187 0.28 -0.98 -1.57
CA LYS A 187 -0.49 -1.25 -0.36
C LYS A 187 -1.81 -1.91 -0.69
N VAL A 188 -2.09 -3.06 -0.10
CA VAL A 188 -3.41 -3.70 -0.22
C VAL A 188 -4.35 -3.14 0.85
N VAL A 189 -5.46 -2.55 0.41
CA VAL A 189 -6.56 -2.11 1.28
C VAL A 189 -7.67 -3.15 1.19
N THR A 190 -7.97 -3.78 2.32
CA THR A 190 -8.97 -4.84 2.40
C THR A 190 -10.38 -4.29 2.63
N ASN A 191 -11.39 -5.15 2.58
CA ASN A 191 -12.78 -4.77 2.81
C ASN A 191 -13.26 -4.96 4.27
N ALA A 192 -12.36 -5.20 5.21
CA ALA A 192 -12.72 -5.53 6.60
C ALA A 192 -13.57 -4.47 7.28
N GLU A 193 -13.21 -3.20 7.13
CA GLU A 193 -13.96 -2.09 7.71
C GLU A 193 -15.38 -2.02 7.13
N LEU A 194 -15.54 -2.30 5.82
CA LEU A 194 -16.85 -2.35 5.19
C LEU A 194 -17.71 -3.50 5.73
N GLN A 195 -17.12 -4.66 6.00
CA GLN A 195 -17.85 -5.79 6.59
C GLN A 195 -18.27 -5.51 8.04
N ILE A 196 -17.39 -4.90 8.84
CA ILE A 196 -17.73 -4.50 10.21
C ILE A 196 -18.86 -3.45 10.21
N ARG A 197 -18.81 -2.46 9.32
CA ARG A 197 -19.87 -1.46 9.19
C ARG A 197 -21.22 -2.07 8.83
N LYS A 198 -21.26 -3.09 7.97
CA LYS A 198 -22.51 -3.80 7.64
C LYS A 198 -23.14 -4.44 8.88
N ILE A 199 -22.33 -5.11 9.72
CA ILE A 199 -22.83 -5.75 10.94
C ILE A 199 -23.40 -4.73 11.94
N ILE A 200 -22.83 -3.52 12.01
CA ILE A 200 -23.30 -2.45 12.91
C ILE A 200 -24.60 -1.79 12.39
N GLN A 201 -24.86 -1.86 11.08
CA GLN A 201 -26.01 -1.21 10.44
C GLN A 201 -27.20 -2.15 10.22
N GLU A 202 -27.00 -3.47 10.35
CA GLU A 202 -28.04 -4.50 10.39
C GLU A 202 -28.78 -4.50 11.74
#